data_AF-A0A3M8C9V4-F1
#
_entry.id   AF-A0A3M8C9V4-F1
#
_cell.length_a   1.000
_cell.length_b   1.000
_cell.length_c   1.000
_cell.angle_alpha   90.00
_cell.angle_beta   90.00
_cell.angle_gamma   90.00
#
_symmetry.space_group_name_H-M   'P 1'
#
loop_
_entity.id
_entity.type
_entity.pdbx_description
1 polymer ?
#
loop_
_entity_poly.entity_id
_entity_poly.type
_entity_poly.pdbx_seq_one_letter_code
_entity_poly.pdbx_strand_id
1 'polypeptide(L)'
;MTNYKMIESSAVEVMHLFEVMKTYGVTCSLELTRAKGNDPFIGSAGVNVDVECLEGEDGDVLVVKLGEAEFAFDTEDHTFGKLVSDRQIMISIVEKDGEYAAWFDSDIVTPEGIEEANNYTDIIVDTGVFSEEEKELIYFLRSLEFDDVLDAVSGIEYEVDQSKQKAAINLREGNQRNAQAFDERVARLTQLAYLLGKANREYVEHIYPDMGE
;
A
#
# COMPACT_ATOMS: atom_id res chain seq x y z
N MET A 1 -22.16 -25.08 8.15
CA MET A 1 -21.15 -24.29 7.41
C MET A 1 -21.89 -23.15 6.73
N THR A 2 -21.63 -21.93 7.15
CA THR A 2 -22.08 -20.74 6.42
C THR A 2 -21.26 -20.71 5.14
N ASN A 3 -21.91 -20.71 3.97
CA ASN A 3 -21.21 -20.54 2.70
C ASN A 3 -20.77 -19.08 2.61
N TYR A 4 -19.58 -18.77 3.12
CA TYR A 4 -18.94 -17.49 2.90
C TYR A 4 -18.65 -17.37 1.40
N LYS A 5 -19.28 -16.39 0.74
CA LYS A 5 -19.00 -16.09 -0.65
C LYS A 5 -17.74 -15.23 -0.66
N MET A 6 -16.59 -15.87 -0.84
CA MET A 6 -15.31 -15.18 -1.02
C MET A 6 -15.37 -14.31 -2.28
N ILE A 7 -14.72 -13.16 -2.23
CA ILE A 7 -14.51 -12.25 -3.35
C ILE A 7 -13.14 -12.58 -3.93
N GLU A 8 -13.05 -12.79 -5.25
CA GLU A 8 -11.77 -12.94 -5.94
C GLU A 8 -10.91 -11.68 -5.74
N SER A 9 -9.64 -11.87 -5.44
CA SER A 9 -8.72 -10.84 -4.98
C SER A 9 -7.38 -10.97 -5.71
N SER A 10 -6.57 -9.91 -5.71
CA SER A 10 -5.20 -9.96 -6.19
C SER A 10 -4.24 -10.37 -5.07
N ALA A 11 -3.05 -10.85 -5.42
CA ALA A 11 -2.00 -11.13 -4.43
C ALA A 11 -1.62 -9.88 -3.64
N VAL A 12 -1.58 -8.72 -4.30
CA VAL A 12 -1.29 -7.40 -3.69
C VAL A 12 -2.35 -7.02 -2.67
N GLU A 13 -3.62 -7.22 -3.00
CA GLU A 13 -4.73 -6.93 -2.11
C GLU A 13 -4.74 -7.88 -0.90
N VAL A 14 -4.43 -9.16 -1.10
CA VAL A 14 -4.25 -10.12 0.00
C VAL A 14 -3.04 -9.76 0.88
N MET A 15 -1.94 -9.30 0.30
CA MET A 15 -0.77 -8.82 1.05
C MET A 15 -1.14 -7.62 1.93
N HIS A 16 -1.89 -6.65 1.37
CA HIS A 16 -2.42 -5.51 2.14
C HIS A 16 -3.22 -5.97 3.36
N LEU A 17 -4.09 -6.97 3.20
CA LEU A 17 -4.88 -7.50 4.32
C LEU A 17 -4.01 -8.13 5.42
N PHE A 18 -2.94 -8.84 5.06
CA PHE A 18 -1.99 -9.37 6.03
C PHE A 18 -1.19 -8.24 6.73
N GLU A 19 -0.80 -7.19 6.00
CA GLU A 19 -0.15 -6.02 6.58
C GLU A 19 -1.07 -5.26 7.56
N VAL A 20 -2.38 -5.18 7.26
CA VAL A 20 -3.36 -4.67 8.23
C VAL A 20 -3.39 -5.54 9.48
N MET A 21 -3.47 -6.87 9.36
CA MET A 21 -3.47 -7.74 10.54
C MET A 21 -2.20 -7.55 11.38
N LYS A 22 -1.04 -7.48 10.74
CA LYS A 22 0.25 -7.23 11.39
C LYS A 22 0.29 -5.87 12.10
N THR A 23 -0.11 -4.80 11.42
CA THR A 23 -0.11 -3.43 11.94
C THR A 23 -0.96 -3.28 13.20
N TYR A 24 -2.13 -3.92 13.21
CA TYR A 24 -3.04 -3.90 14.36
C TYR A 24 -2.76 -5.02 15.39
N GLY A 25 -1.69 -5.80 15.21
CA GLY A 25 -1.32 -6.88 16.12
C GLY A 25 -2.37 -7.99 16.24
N VAL A 26 -3.14 -8.22 15.16
CA VAL A 26 -4.20 -9.23 15.11
C VAL A 26 -3.58 -10.59 14.85
N THR A 27 -3.91 -11.57 15.68
CA THR A 27 -3.50 -12.95 15.46
C THR A 27 -4.32 -13.61 14.37
N CYS A 28 -3.72 -14.54 13.66
CA CYS A 28 -4.31 -15.28 12.55
C CYS A 28 -4.27 -16.79 12.83
N SER A 29 -5.26 -17.50 12.30
CA SER A 29 -5.30 -18.96 12.26
C SER A 29 -5.16 -19.42 10.81
N LEU A 30 -4.48 -20.53 10.59
CA LEU A 30 -4.32 -21.17 9.28
C LEU A 30 -4.95 -22.55 9.30
N GLU A 31 -5.74 -22.86 8.27
CA GLU A 31 -6.17 -24.21 7.93
C GLU A 31 -5.71 -24.54 6.50
N LEU A 32 -4.86 -25.55 6.36
CA LEU A 32 -4.41 -26.02 5.05
C LEU A 32 -5.05 -27.38 4.75
N THR A 33 -5.81 -27.42 3.66
CA THR A 33 -6.68 -28.53 3.27
C THR A 33 -6.26 -29.08 1.91
N ARG A 34 -6.43 -30.38 1.68
CA ARG A 34 -6.22 -30.99 0.35
C ARG A 34 -7.54 -31.13 -0.38
N ALA A 35 -7.51 -31.09 -1.71
CA ALA A 35 -8.66 -31.22 -2.61
C ALA A 35 -9.65 -32.35 -2.26
N LYS A 36 -9.12 -33.46 -1.72
CA LYS A 36 -9.87 -34.70 -1.45
C LYS A 36 -10.11 -34.96 0.04
N GLY A 37 -9.75 -34.03 0.92
CA GLY A 37 -9.90 -34.15 2.36
C GLY A 37 -10.68 -32.97 2.94
N ASN A 38 -11.64 -33.26 3.80
CA ASN A 38 -12.38 -32.22 4.53
C ASN A 38 -11.68 -31.82 5.84
N ASP A 39 -10.66 -32.57 6.26
CA ASP A 39 -9.91 -32.30 7.49
C ASP A 39 -8.63 -31.52 7.14
N PRO A 40 -8.31 -30.42 7.84
CA PRO A 40 -7.05 -29.72 7.67
C PRO A 40 -5.90 -30.64 8.07
N PHE A 41 -4.88 -30.72 7.23
CA PHE A 41 -3.68 -31.52 7.54
C PHE A 41 -2.57 -30.69 8.20
N ILE A 42 -2.62 -29.36 8.03
CA ILE A 42 -1.85 -28.38 8.82
C ILE A 42 -2.86 -27.39 9.38
N GLY A 43 -2.72 -27.10 10.67
CA GLY A 43 -3.53 -26.13 11.39
C GLY A 43 -2.68 -25.33 12.36
N SER A 44 -2.89 -24.02 12.40
CA SER A 44 -2.36 -23.14 13.47
C SER A 44 -3.47 -22.20 13.92
N ALA A 45 -3.44 -21.78 15.18
CA ALA A 45 -4.47 -20.91 15.75
C ALA A 45 -3.85 -19.82 16.61
N GLY A 46 -4.31 -18.58 16.42
CA GLY A 46 -3.96 -17.45 17.27
C GLY A 46 -2.47 -17.08 17.21
N VAL A 47 -1.87 -17.07 16.02
CA VAL A 47 -0.45 -16.75 15.83
C VAL A 47 -0.31 -15.39 15.15
N ASN A 48 0.66 -14.59 15.57
CA ASN A 48 0.96 -13.33 14.87
C ASN A 48 1.38 -13.62 13.42
N VAL A 49 0.86 -12.79 12.52
CA VAL A 49 1.19 -12.87 11.09
C VAL A 49 2.25 -11.84 10.73
N ASP A 50 3.17 -12.26 9.89
CA ASP A 50 4.05 -11.38 9.12
C ASP A 50 3.97 -11.79 7.65
N VAL A 51 4.28 -10.87 6.74
CA VAL A 51 4.13 -11.10 5.31
C VAL A 51 5.24 -10.39 4.55
N GLU A 52 5.73 -11.03 3.51
CA GLU A 52 6.68 -10.44 2.56
C GLU A 52 6.37 -10.94 1.15
N CYS A 53 6.77 -10.15 0.15
CA CYS A 53 6.73 -10.54 -1.24
C CYS A 53 8.17 -10.67 -1.74
N LEU A 54 8.51 -11.82 -2.32
CA LEU A 54 9.82 -12.07 -2.91
C LEU A 54 9.69 -12.03 -4.44
N GLU A 55 10.44 -11.13 -5.07
CA GLU A 55 10.50 -11.01 -6.53
C GLU A 55 11.40 -12.13 -7.10
N GLY A 56 10.89 -12.87 -8.08
CA GLY A 56 11.59 -13.94 -8.76
C GLY A 56 11.59 -13.77 -10.28
N GLU A 57 12.58 -14.32 -10.98
CA GLU A 57 12.61 -14.31 -12.45
C GLU A 57 11.43 -15.07 -13.07
N ASP A 58 10.90 -16.06 -12.34
CA ASP A 58 9.79 -16.94 -12.75
C ASP A 58 8.46 -16.56 -12.08
N GLY A 59 8.35 -15.34 -11.54
CA GLY A 59 7.15 -14.82 -10.88
C GLY A 59 7.36 -14.47 -9.41
N ASP A 60 6.46 -13.66 -8.87
CA ASP A 60 6.51 -13.20 -7.48
C ASP A 60 5.95 -14.26 -6.54
N VAL A 61 6.51 -14.31 -5.33
CA VAL A 61 6.13 -15.26 -4.28
C VAL A 61 5.65 -14.50 -3.05
N LEU A 62 4.40 -14.75 -2.65
CA LEU A 62 3.88 -14.27 -1.37
C LEU A 62 4.32 -15.23 -0.26
N VAL A 63 5.07 -14.74 0.71
CA VAL A 63 5.49 -15.51 1.88
C VAL A 63 4.72 -15.02 3.11
N VAL A 64 3.89 -15.90 3.67
CA VAL A 64 3.15 -15.65 4.91
C VAL A 64 3.84 -16.37 6.05
N LYS A 65 4.24 -15.62 7.06
CA LYS A 65 4.90 -16.15 8.26
C LYS A 65 3.89 -16.18 9.42
N LEU A 66 3.75 -17.34 10.03
CA LEU A 66 2.92 -17.56 11.21
C LEU A 66 3.80 -18.12 12.33
N GLY A 67 4.31 -17.22 13.17
CA GLY A 67 5.25 -17.56 14.23
C GLY A 67 6.58 -18.03 13.66
N GLU A 68 6.93 -19.30 13.88
CA GLU A 68 8.17 -19.91 13.36
C GLU A 68 7.98 -20.62 12.00
N ALA A 69 6.75 -20.67 11.48
CA ALA A 69 6.43 -21.32 10.22
C ALA A 69 6.32 -20.30 9.09
N GLU A 70 6.83 -20.67 7.91
CA GLU A 70 6.76 -19.87 6.68
C GLU A 70 6.04 -20.66 5.60
N PHE A 71 5.11 -20.00 4.89
CA PHE A 71 4.34 -20.57 3.80
C PHE A 71 4.51 -19.69 2.56
N ALA A 72 5.05 -20.26 1.49
CA ALA A 72 5.29 -19.57 0.23
C ALA A 72 4.22 -19.94 -0.80
N PHE A 73 3.70 -18.92 -1.50
CA PHE A 73 2.65 -19.06 -2.51
C PHE A 73 3.06 -18.29 -3.77
N ASP A 74 3.38 -19.01 -4.84
CA ASP A 74 3.69 -18.42 -6.14
C ASP A 74 2.44 -17.72 -6.71
N THR A 75 2.54 -16.43 -7.01
CA THR A 75 1.40 -15.63 -7.48
C THR A 75 0.87 -16.10 -8.83
N GLU A 76 1.71 -16.75 -9.65
CA GLU A 76 1.34 -17.33 -10.92
C GLU A 76 0.62 -18.68 -10.80
N ASP A 77 0.86 -19.46 -9.73
CA ASP A 77 0.28 -20.80 -9.56
C ASP A 77 -0.89 -20.82 -8.56
N HIS A 78 -1.18 -19.68 -7.93
CA HIS A 78 -2.25 -19.57 -6.94
C HIS A 78 -3.32 -18.57 -7.36
N THR A 79 -4.50 -18.77 -6.80
CA THR A 79 -5.63 -17.84 -6.87
C THR A 79 -5.96 -17.35 -5.47
N PHE A 80 -6.36 -16.09 -5.37
CA PHE A 80 -6.52 -15.39 -4.10
C PHE A 80 -7.97 -14.97 -3.93
N GLY A 81 -8.46 -15.06 -2.70
CA GLY A 81 -9.79 -14.63 -2.33
C GLY A 81 -9.81 -14.02 -0.94
N LYS A 82 -10.75 -13.09 -0.72
CA LYS A 82 -10.94 -12.43 0.56
C LYS A 82 -12.40 -12.41 0.99
N LEU A 83 -12.60 -12.24 2.28
CA LEU A 83 -13.83 -11.76 2.89
C LEU A 83 -13.46 -10.87 4.08
N VAL A 84 -13.80 -9.59 3.99
CA VAL A 84 -13.69 -8.65 5.12
C VAL A 84 -15.08 -8.47 5.69
N SER A 85 -15.27 -8.92 6.93
CA SER A 85 -16.50 -8.70 7.71
C SER A 85 -16.40 -7.42 8.53
N ASP A 86 -17.37 -7.19 9.42
CA ASP A 86 -17.36 -6.06 10.35
C ASP A 86 -16.29 -6.16 11.45
N ARG A 87 -15.66 -7.33 11.62
CA ARG A 87 -14.72 -7.59 12.72
C ARG A 87 -13.64 -8.64 12.45
N GLN A 88 -13.64 -9.26 11.28
CA GLN A 88 -12.69 -10.32 10.91
C GLN A 88 -12.36 -10.23 9.43
N ILE A 89 -11.13 -10.62 9.09
CA ILE A 89 -10.64 -10.76 7.74
C ILE A 89 -10.37 -12.25 7.51
N MET A 90 -10.92 -12.77 6.41
CA MET A 90 -10.67 -14.13 5.94
C MET A 90 -9.98 -14.06 4.58
N ILE A 91 -8.94 -14.87 4.39
CA ILE A 91 -8.19 -14.97 3.13
C ILE A 91 -8.18 -16.44 2.71
N SER A 92 -8.37 -16.69 1.42
CA SER A 92 -8.22 -18.00 0.80
C SER A 92 -7.15 -17.95 -0.28
N ILE A 93 -6.20 -18.86 -0.23
CA ILE A 93 -5.19 -19.06 -1.27
C ILE A 93 -5.33 -20.48 -1.79
N VAL A 94 -5.64 -20.63 -3.08
CA VAL A 94 -5.93 -21.92 -3.70
C VAL A 94 -4.99 -22.15 -4.87
N GLU A 95 -4.29 -23.27 -4.84
CA GLU A 95 -3.43 -23.71 -5.96
C GLU A 95 -4.30 -23.98 -7.19
N LYS A 96 -3.83 -23.56 -8.38
CA LYS A 96 -4.66 -23.50 -9.59
C LYS A 96 -5.14 -24.87 -10.09
N ASP A 97 -4.36 -25.94 -9.89
CA ASP A 97 -4.81 -27.31 -10.17
C ASP A 97 -5.76 -27.86 -9.09
N GLY A 98 -5.96 -27.11 -8.01
CA GLY A 98 -6.92 -27.35 -6.95
C GLY A 98 -6.47 -28.43 -5.97
N GLU A 99 -5.19 -28.79 -5.92
CA GLU A 99 -4.66 -29.86 -5.07
C GLU A 99 -4.73 -29.49 -3.57
N TYR A 100 -4.66 -28.20 -3.24
CA TYR A 100 -4.81 -27.72 -1.88
C TYR A 100 -5.38 -26.29 -1.80
N ALA A 101 -5.89 -25.96 -0.61
CA ALA A 101 -6.33 -24.61 -0.25
C ALA A 101 -5.85 -24.25 1.15
N ALA A 102 -5.27 -23.06 1.28
CA ALA A 102 -4.91 -22.42 2.54
C ALA A 102 -5.98 -21.39 2.91
N TRP A 103 -6.51 -21.49 4.12
CA TRP A 103 -7.49 -20.58 4.68
C TRP A 103 -6.88 -19.87 5.88
N PHE A 104 -6.89 -18.55 5.84
CA PHE A 104 -6.44 -17.69 6.92
C PHE A 104 -7.65 -16.97 7.51
N ASP A 105 -7.79 -17.01 8.83
CA ASP A 105 -8.87 -16.37 9.56
C ASP A 105 -8.28 -15.53 10.69
N SER A 106 -8.53 -14.23 10.65
CA SER A 106 -8.08 -13.32 11.69
C SER A 106 -8.93 -13.48 12.96
N ASP A 107 -8.31 -13.22 14.12
CA ASP A 107 -9.09 -12.88 15.31
C ASP A 107 -9.78 -11.51 15.12
N ILE A 108 -10.42 -11.01 16.17
CA ILE A 108 -11.16 -9.74 16.15
C ILE A 108 -10.22 -8.59 15.77
N VAL A 109 -10.53 -7.97 14.64
CA VAL A 109 -9.91 -6.73 14.14
C VAL A 109 -10.71 -5.54 14.69
N THR A 110 -10.02 -4.47 15.06
CA THR A 110 -10.67 -3.24 15.50
C THR A 110 -11.44 -2.57 14.34
N PRO A 111 -12.44 -1.71 14.63
CA PRO A 111 -13.15 -0.97 13.58
C PRO A 111 -12.21 -0.19 12.65
N GLU A 112 -11.14 0.40 13.19
CA GLU A 112 -10.13 1.14 12.43
C GLU A 112 -9.39 0.23 11.45
N GLY A 113 -8.98 -0.97 11.90
CA GLY A 113 -8.34 -1.95 11.02
C GLY A 113 -9.28 -2.51 9.95
N ILE A 114 -10.58 -2.65 10.25
CA ILE A 114 -11.59 -3.04 9.25
C ILE A 114 -11.83 -1.91 8.24
N GLU A 115 -11.85 -0.67 8.67
CA GLU A 115 -11.92 0.49 7.78
C GLU A 115 -10.71 0.52 6.83
N GLU A 116 -9.49 0.33 7.35
CA GLU A 116 -8.26 0.26 6.57
C GLU A 116 -8.24 -0.92 5.58
N ALA A 117 -8.71 -2.10 6.01
CA ALA A 117 -8.86 -3.26 5.15
C ALA A 117 -9.85 -3.03 3.99
N ASN A 118 -10.93 -2.28 4.22
CA ASN A 118 -11.94 -1.95 3.21
C ASN A 118 -11.55 -0.75 2.32
N ASN A 119 -10.70 0.13 2.81
CA ASN A 119 -10.18 1.28 2.07
C ASN A 119 -9.04 0.91 1.12
N TYR A 120 -8.83 -0.38 0.85
CA TYR A 120 -8.04 -0.80 -0.30
C TYR A 120 -8.69 -0.27 -1.58
N THR A 121 -8.13 0.82 -2.10
CA THR A 121 -8.47 1.31 -3.43
C THR A 121 -7.45 0.75 -4.40
N ASP A 122 -7.96 0.17 -5.48
CA ASP A 122 -7.23 -0.22 -6.69
C ASP A 122 -6.64 1.01 -7.44
N ILE A 123 -6.42 2.12 -6.73
CA ILE A 123 -5.37 3.07 -7.10
C ILE A 123 -4.15 2.18 -7.17
N ILE A 124 -3.77 1.90 -8.40
CA ILE A 124 -2.46 1.49 -8.82
C ILE A 124 -1.50 2.45 -8.09
N VAL A 125 -1.13 2.09 -6.84
CA VAL A 125 0.27 2.03 -6.49
C VAL A 125 0.77 1.12 -7.57
N ASP A 126 1.35 1.74 -8.59
CA ASP A 126 2.22 1.04 -9.48
C ASP A 126 3.22 0.37 -8.54
N THR A 127 2.96 -0.90 -8.21
CA THR A 127 4.01 -1.81 -7.77
C THR A 127 4.87 -2.17 -8.97
N GLY A 128 4.84 -1.39 -10.06
CA GLY A 128 6.04 -0.99 -10.76
C GLY A 128 7.12 -0.82 -9.70
N VAL A 129 7.90 -1.89 -9.58
CA VAL A 129 9.07 -1.99 -8.75
C VAL A 129 9.78 -0.67 -8.90
N PHE A 130 9.81 0.14 -7.83
CA PHE A 130 10.58 1.37 -7.87
C PHE A 130 11.95 0.96 -8.36
N SER A 131 12.43 1.58 -9.44
CA SER A 131 13.80 1.35 -9.87
C SER A 131 14.74 1.61 -8.69
N GLU A 132 15.94 1.06 -8.70
CA GLU A 132 16.88 1.31 -7.60
C GLU A 132 17.12 2.82 -7.39
N GLU A 133 17.06 3.61 -8.47
CA GLU A 133 17.11 5.07 -8.42
C GLU A 133 15.86 5.69 -7.75
N GLU A 134 14.67 5.15 -7.98
CA GLU A 134 13.44 5.62 -7.35
C GLU A 134 13.41 5.28 -5.85
N LYS A 135 13.89 4.07 -5.47
CA LYS A 135 14.08 3.70 -4.06
C LYS A 135 15.10 4.61 -3.38
N GLU A 136 16.24 4.85 -4.03
CA GLU A 136 17.27 5.76 -3.51
C GLU A 136 16.72 7.17 -3.31
N LEU A 137 15.94 7.68 -4.27
CA LEU A 137 15.29 8.98 -4.14
C LEU A 137 14.30 9.01 -2.96
N ILE A 138 13.46 7.99 -2.79
CA ILE A 138 12.51 7.91 -1.67
C ILE A 138 13.25 7.90 -0.33
N TYR A 139 14.30 7.09 -0.21
CA TYR A 139 15.10 7.03 1.02
C TYR A 139 15.81 8.36 1.30
N PHE A 140 16.39 8.99 0.28
CA PHE A 140 17.00 10.30 0.41
C PHE A 140 15.99 11.33 0.92
N LEU A 141 14.82 11.46 0.30
CA LEU A 141 13.78 12.40 0.72
C LEU A 141 13.31 12.19 2.16
N ARG A 142 13.21 10.93 2.60
CA ARG A 142 12.86 10.59 4.00
C ARG A 142 13.98 10.88 4.99
N SER A 143 15.23 10.88 4.53
CA SER A 143 16.42 11.16 5.36
C SER A 143 16.75 12.64 5.49
N LEU A 144 16.11 13.51 4.70
CA LEU A 144 16.30 14.96 4.81
C LEU A 144 15.82 15.45 6.17
N GLU A 145 16.57 16.37 6.76
CA GLU A 145 16.15 17.05 7.98
C GLU A 145 15.00 18.01 7.67
N PHE A 146 14.19 18.33 8.69
CA PHE A 146 13.06 19.25 8.53
C PHE A 146 13.44 20.56 7.84
N ASP A 147 14.55 21.19 8.24
CA ASP A 147 15.00 22.47 7.69
C ASP A 147 15.35 22.36 6.20
N ASP A 148 15.96 21.25 5.77
CA ASP A 148 16.28 21.01 4.35
C ASP A 148 15.00 20.90 3.50
N VAL A 149 13.99 20.21 4.01
CA VAL A 149 12.69 20.07 3.33
C VAL A 149 11.97 21.41 3.29
N LEU A 150 12.01 22.18 4.38
CA LEU A 150 11.40 23.50 4.46
C LEU A 150 12.04 24.47 3.45
N ASP A 151 13.36 24.47 3.33
CA ASP A 151 14.09 25.30 2.37
C ASP A 151 13.77 24.87 0.92
N ALA A 152 13.71 23.57 0.65
CA ALA A 152 13.35 23.04 -0.66
C ALA A 152 11.93 23.43 -1.07
N VAL A 153 10.95 23.26 -0.17
CA VAL A 153 9.55 23.67 -0.38
C VAL A 153 9.47 25.18 -0.62
N SER A 154 10.16 25.98 0.19
CA SER A 154 10.19 27.44 0.05
C SER A 154 10.75 27.87 -1.32
N GLY A 155 11.81 27.20 -1.79
CA GLY A 155 12.37 27.44 -3.12
C GLY A 155 11.39 27.11 -4.25
N ILE A 156 10.61 26.03 -4.12
CA ILE A 156 9.57 25.64 -5.08
C ILE A 156 8.43 26.66 -5.07
N GLU A 157 7.97 27.10 -3.90
CA GLU A 157 6.91 28.11 -3.77
C GLU A 157 7.32 29.46 -4.36
N TYR A 158 8.58 29.85 -4.20
CA TYR A 158 9.11 31.03 -4.88
C TYR A 158 8.97 30.93 -6.41
N GLU A 159 9.31 29.79 -7.01
CA GLU A 159 9.15 29.56 -8.45
C GLU A 159 7.67 29.47 -8.88
N VAL A 160 6.78 29.00 -8.00
CA VAL A 160 5.33 29.08 -8.20
C VAL A 160 4.90 30.53 -8.38
N ASP A 161 5.32 31.41 -7.48
CA ASP A 161 4.93 32.82 -7.53
C ASP A 161 5.52 33.55 -8.75
N GLN A 162 6.77 33.24 -9.11
CA GLN A 162 7.36 33.71 -10.37
C GLN A 162 6.57 33.25 -11.60
N SER A 163 6.08 32.01 -11.57
CA SER A 163 5.28 31.44 -12.67
C SER A 163 3.90 32.11 -12.77
N LYS A 164 3.23 32.38 -11.64
CA LYS A 164 1.97 33.16 -11.61
C LYS A 164 2.16 34.56 -12.20
N GLN A 165 3.25 35.24 -11.86
CA GLN A 165 3.55 36.57 -12.41
C GLN A 165 3.74 36.51 -13.93
N LYS A 166 4.48 35.51 -14.44
CA LYS A 166 4.68 35.30 -15.88
C LYS A 166 3.38 34.96 -16.61
N ALA A 167 2.49 34.17 -15.99
CA ALA A 167 1.16 33.89 -16.53
C ALA A 167 0.35 35.18 -16.70
N ALA A 168 0.31 36.01 -15.66
CA ALA A 168 -0.40 37.29 -15.67
C ALA A 168 0.13 38.26 -16.72
N ILE A 169 1.46 38.33 -16.92
CA ILE A 169 2.08 39.15 -17.97
C ILE A 169 1.66 38.66 -19.36
N ASN A 170 1.81 37.36 -19.64
CA ASN A 170 1.46 36.81 -20.95
C ASN A 170 -0.04 36.96 -21.26
N LEU A 171 -0.90 36.85 -20.25
CA LEU A 171 -2.34 37.08 -20.41
C LEU A 171 -2.64 38.53 -20.82
N ARG A 172 -1.96 39.51 -20.20
CA ARG A 172 -2.09 40.94 -20.55
C ARG A 172 -1.57 41.26 -21.95
N GLU A 173 -0.55 40.53 -22.39
CA GLU A 173 0.01 40.65 -23.75
C GLU A 173 -0.82 39.92 -24.81
N GLY A 174 -1.94 39.29 -24.44
CA GLY A 174 -2.80 38.54 -25.34
C GLY A 174 -2.26 37.16 -25.73
N ASN A 175 -1.16 36.73 -25.10
CA ASN A 175 -0.53 35.43 -25.35
C ASN A 175 -1.11 34.35 -24.43
N GLN A 176 -2.35 33.96 -24.74
CA GLN A 176 -3.13 33.00 -23.94
C GLN A 176 -2.43 31.63 -23.80
N ARG A 177 -1.77 31.16 -24.87
CA ARG A 177 -1.08 29.86 -24.85
C ARG A 177 0.07 29.83 -23.84
N ASN A 178 0.86 30.89 -23.78
CA ASN A 178 1.94 30.98 -22.81
C ASN A 178 1.42 31.17 -21.39
N ALA A 179 0.35 31.95 -21.20
CA ALA A 179 -0.29 32.10 -19.90
C ALA A 179 -0.74 30.75 -19.34
N GLN A 180 -1.44 29.95 -20.15
CA GLN A 180 -1.88 28.61 -19.79
C GLN A 180 -0.71 27.67 -19.44
N ALA A 181 0.38 27.71 -20.21
CA ALA A 181 1.57 26.91 -19.92
C ALA A 181 2.22 27.25 -18.57
N PHE A 182 2.18 28.53 -18.17
CA PHE A 182 2.64 28.95 -16.83
C PHE A 182 1.68 28.52 -15.73
N ASP A 183 0.37 28.58 -15.95
CA ASP A 183 -0.62 28.07 -14.99
C ASP A 183 -0.49 26.56 -14.76
N GLU A 184 -0.26 25.79 -15.83
CA GLU A 184 0.04 24.35 -15.71
C GLU A 184 1.34 24.09 -14.93
N ARG A 185 2.36 24.93 -15.13
CA ARG A 185 3.61 24.85 -14.35
C ARG A 185 3.35 25.15 -12.87
N VAL A 186 2.51 26.15 -12.55
CA VAL A 186 2.11 26.45 -11.17
C VAL A 186 1.46 25.24 -10.52
N ALA A 187 0.53 24.57 -11.20
CA ALA A 187 -0.12 23.38 -10.68
C ALA A 187 0.89 22.25 -10.39
N ARG A 188 1.82 21.97 -11.31
CA ARG A 188 2.85 20.94 -11.12
C ARG A 188 3.80 21.26 -9.96
N LEU A 189 4.27 22.49 -9.84
CA LEU A 189 5.17 22.90 -8.76
C LEU A 189 4.48 22.88 -7.40
N THR A 190 3.21 23.31 -7.35
CA THR A 190 2.40 23.24 -6.11
C THR A 190 2.23 21.78 -5.66
N GLN A 191 1.94 20.88 -6.59
CA GLN A 191 1.85 19.45 -6.30
C GLN A 191 3.19 18.87 -5.83
N LEU A 192 4.30 19.27 -6.44
CA LEU A 192 5.63 18.83 -6.03
C LEU A 192 5.97 19.27 -4.61
N ALA A 193 5.76 20.54 -4.27
CA ALA A 193 5.99 21.06 -2.92
C ALA A 193 5.17 20.30 -1.87
N TYR A 194 3.90 20.04 -2.17
CA TYR A 194 3.02 19.25 -1.31
C TYR A 194 3.53 17.82 -1.10
N LEU A 195 3.92 17.12 -2.17
CA LEU A 195 4.43 15.76 -2.08
C LEU A 195 5.77 15.69 -1.32
N LEU A 196 6.66 16.66 -1.52
CA LEU A 196 7.94 16.74 -0.81
C LEU A 196 7.73 16.85 0.71
N GLY A 197 6.84 17.77 1.12
CA GLY A 197 6.48 17.93 2.53
C GLY A 197 5.81 16.70 3.11
N LYS A 198 4.91 16.05 2.36
CA LYS A 198 4.21 14.83 2.81
C LYS A 198 5.15 13.62 2.95
N ALA A 199 6.19 13.53 2.11
CA ALA A 199 7.14 12.43 2.14
C ALA A 199 8.08 12.46 3.35
N ASN A 200 8.22 13.61 4.03
CA ASN A 200 9.06 13.79 5.19
C ASN A 200 8.24 13.77 6.49
N ARG A 201 8.57 12.85 7.40
CA ARG A 201 7.80 12.62 8.63
C ARG A 201 7.81 13.84 9.57
N GLU A 202 8.98 14.44 9.79
CA GLU A 202 9.14 15.59 10.69
C GLU A 202 8.40 16.83 10.16
N TYR A 203 8.36 17.01 8.84
CA TYR A 203 7.58 18.08 8.21
C TYR A 203 6.08 17.89 8.41
N VAL A 204 5.58 16.66 8.25
CA VAL A 204 4.17 16.34 8.51
C VAL A 204 3.81 16.60 9.97
N GLU A 205 4.63 16.14 10.92
CA GLU A 205 4.46 16.37 12.36
C GLU A 205 4.48 17.88 12.71
N HIS A 206 5.27 18.68 11.99
CA HIS A 206 5.33 20.12 12.21
C HIS A 206 4.11 20.89 11.68
N ILE A 207 3.62 20.52 10.49
CA ILE A 207 2.49 21.23 9.85
C ILE A 207 1.13 20.69 10.34
N TYR A 208 1.07 19.42 10.73
CA TYR A 208 -0.12 18.74 11.21
C TYR A 208 0.18 17.96 12.51
N PRO A 209 0.38 18.64 13.65
CA PRO A 209 0.78 18.00 14.90
C PRO A 209 -0.25 16.98 15.43
N ASP A 210 -1.51 17.07 14.99
CA ASP A 210 -2.60 16.17 15.40
C ASP A 210 -2.68 14.88 14.56
N MET A 211 -1.81 14.69 13.55
CA MET A 211 -1.74 13.45 12.73
C MET A 211 -0.57 12.53 13.13
N GLY A 212 0.13 12.84 14.23
CA GLY A 212 1.35 12.15 14.68
C GLY A 212 1.13 11.09 15.78
N GLU A 213 -0.10 10.61 16.00
CA GLU A 213 -0.40 9.50 16.93
C GLU A 213 -0.73 8.20 16.18
#